data_AF-A0A820Y162-F1
#
_entry.id   AF-A0A820Y162-F1
#
_cell.length_a   1.000
_cell.length_b   1.000
_cell.length_c   1.000
_cell.angle_alpha   90.00
_cell.angle_beta   90.00
_cell.angle_gamma   90.00
#
_symmetry.space_group_name_H-M   'P 1'
#
loop_
_entity.id
_entity.type
_entity.pdbx_description
1 polymer ?
#
loop_
_entity_poly.entity_id
_entity_poly.type
_entity_poly.pdbx_seq_one_letter_code
_entity_poly.pdbx_strand_id
1 'polypeptide(L)'
;MYPSTIIVFLAFAGSATIVNSAVITGTNGAGTSPAERHQITQSQAQMVIDAAVKQAKKIGQPMNVAVVDFSGHLVAFQRMDNAWPGSIDVSMKKAKTCSLFYGFTTASLYNAAQPGAPLYGIEETNGGLIVFGGGLPIYKKGILIAAIGVSGGTVDQDVAVAQAGVSVFN
;
A
#
# COMPACT_ATOMS: atom_id res chain seq x y z
N MET A 1 13.18 35.90 46.44
CA MET A 1 12.14 34.87 46.62
C MET A 1 11.59 34.49 45.25
N TYR A 2 12.07 33.38 44.71
CA TYR A 2 11.44 32.48 43.73
C TYR A 2 12.10 31.10 43.98
N PRO A 3 11.35 29.99 44.02
CA PRO A 3 11.84 28.74 44.58
C PRO A 3 12.73 27.98 43.59
N SER A 4 13.77 27.35 44.13
CA SER A 4 14.73 26.49 43.43
C SER A 4 14.07 25.19 42.98
N THR A 5 14.02 24.93 41.68
CA THR A 5 13.66 23.59 41.16
C THR A 5 14.88 22.68 41.25
N ILE A 6 14.79 21.66 42.09
CA ILE A 6 15.77 20.57 42.19
C ILE A 6 15.65 19.72 40.92
N ILE A 7 16.69 19.73 40.08
CA ILE A 7 16.85 18.75 39.00
C ILE A 7 17.53 17.52 39.62
N VAL A 8 16.78 16.43 39.79
CA VAL A 8 17.34 15.14 40.20
C VAL A 8 18.04 14.52 38.98
N PHE A 9 19.35 14.61 38.92
CA PHE A 9 20.16 13.79 38.01
C PHE A 9 20.21 12.36 38.55
N LEU A 10 19.41 11.46 37.99
CA LEU A 10 19.62 10.02 38.11
C LEU A 10 20.85 9.66 37.26
N ALA A 11 22.02 9.63 37.89
CA ALA A 11 23.23 9.10 37.29
C ALA A 11 23.13 7.56 37.22
N PHE A 12 22.91 7.02 36.02
CA PHE A 12 23.14 5.59 35.78
C PHE A 12 24.64 5.38 35.52
N ALA A 13 25.33 4.84 36.53
CA ALA A 13 26.63 4.21 36.33
C ALA A 13 26.38 2.85 35.65
N GLY A 14 26.60 2.78 34.34
CA GLY A 14 26.50 1.56 33.55
C GLY A 14 27.75 1.41 32.70
N SER A 15 28.44 0.28 32.86
CA SER A 15 29.65 -0.10 32.14
C SER A 15 29.49 0.07 30.62
N ALA A 16 30.55 0.54 29.95
CA ALA A 16 30.67 0.50 28.50
C ALA A 16 30.64 -0.96 28.05
N THR A 17 29.43 -1.45 27.81
CA THR A 17 29.19 -2.77 27.24
C THR A 17 29.54 -2.64 25.77
N ILE A 18 30.50 -3.44 25.32
CA ILE A 18 30.78 -3.63 23.90
C ILE A 18 29.43 -3.92 23.23
N VAL A 19 28.97 -3.01 22.38
CA VAL A 19 27.78 -3.23 21.54
C VAL A 19 28.10 -4.39 20.62
N ASN A 20 27.76 -5.59 21.08
CA ASN A 20 27.75 -6.79 20.26
C ASN A 20 26.86 -6.45 19.06
N SER A 21 27.40 -6.56 17.85
CA SER A 21 26.77 -6.15 16.59
C SER A 21 25.27 -6.37 16.64
N ALA A 22 24.49 -5.28 16.71
CA ALA A 22 23.04 -5.38 16.84
C ALA A 22 22.54 -6.34 15.76
N VAL A 23 21.96 -7.47 16.18
CA VAL A 23 21.33 -8.39 15.24
C VAL A 23 20.21 -7.59 14.58
N ILE A 24 20.44 -7.15 13.34
CA ILE A 24 19.42 -6.46 12.55
C ILE A 24 18.40 -7.54 12.18
N THR A 25 17.40 -7.75 13.03
CA THR A 25 16.33 -8.76 12.87
C THR A 25 15.35 -8.44 11.76
N GLY A 26 15.60 -7.40 10.95
CA GLY A 26 14.64 -6.88 9.97
C GLY A 26 13.37 -6.31 10.61
N THR A 27 13.35 -6.12 11.93
CA THR A 27 12.27 -5.51 12.71
C THR A 27 12.80 -4.28 13.44
N ASN A 28 11.91 -3.42 13.91
CA ASN A 28 12.25 -2.27 14.76
C ASN A 28 12.45 -2.68 16.24
N GLY A 29 12.78 -3.94 16.51
CA GLY A 29 12.87 -4.51 17.86
C GLY A 29 11.54 -4.95 18.48
N ALA A 30 10.41 -4.76 17.78
CA ALA A 30 9.09 -5.24 18.22
C ALA A 30 8.46 -6.19 17.19
N GLY A 31 7.89 -7.30 17.67
CA GLY A 31 7.11 -8.25 16.87
C GLY A 31 7.94 -9.17 15.97
N THR A 32 7.23 -9.88 15.09
CA THR A 32 7.80 -10.85 14.15
C THR A 32 8.40 -10.18 12.91
N SER A 33 9.24 -10.88 12.16
CA SER A 33 9.78 -10.41 10.89
C SER A 33 8.67 -10.19 9.85
N PRO A 34 8.86 -9.31 8.84
CA PRO A 34 7.88 -9.15 7.76
C PRO A 34 7.51 -10.46 7.04
N ALA A 35 8.45 -11.42 6.96
CA ALA A 35 8.22 -12.73 6.36
C ALA A 35 7.18 -13.57 7.11
N GLU A 36 7.04 -13.36 8.42
CA GLU A 36 6.12 -14.08 9.30
C GLU A 36 4.73 -13.44 9.39
N ARG A 37 4.55 -12.19 8.92
CA ARG A 37 3.29 -11.43 9.05
C ARG A 37 2.26 -11.71 7.95
N HIS A 38 2.55 -12.60 7.01
CA HIS A 38 1.75 -12.81 5.79
C HIS A 38 1.42 -11.49 5.04
N GLN A 39 2.36 -10.53 5.10
CA GLN A 39 2.25 -9.21 4.47
C GLN A 39 3.30 -9.05 3.36
N ILE A 40 3.03 -8.13 2.44
CA ILE A 40 4.04 -7.69 1.49
C ILE A 40 5.18 -6.94 2.21
N THR A 41 6.43 -7.20 1.83
CA THR A 41 7.57 -6.39 2.30
C THR A 41 7.66 -5.09 1.51
N GLN A 42 8.33 -4.07 2.06
CA GLN A 42 8.58 -2.82 1.32
C GLN A 42 9.31 -3.09 -0.01
N SER A 43 10.32 -3.96 0.00
CA SER A 43 11.07 -4.32 -1.22
C SER A 43 10.19 -5.00 -2.27
N GLN A 44 9.27 -5.86 -1.83
CA GLN A 44 8.28 -6.50 -2.70
C GLN A 44 7.30 -5.49 -3.29
N ALA A 45 6.81 -4.55 -2.47
CA ALA A 45 5.94 -3.47 -2.94
C ALA A 45 6.65 -2.58 -3.98
N GLN A 46 7.95 -2.32 -3.80
CA GLN A 46 8.74 -1.57 -4.79
C GLN A 46 8.87 -2.32 -6.11
N MET A 47 9.10 -3.64 -6.11
CA MET A 47 9.15 -4.44 -7.35
C MET A 47 7.83 -4.37 -8.14
N VAL A 48 6.70 -4.39 -7.43
CA VAL A 48 5.36 -4.22 -8.04
C VAL A 48 5.22 -2.84 -8.69
N ILE A 49 5.63 -1.78 -7.98
CA ILE A 49 5.61 -0.41 -8.50
C ILE A 49 6.50 -0.29 -9.74
N ASP A 50 7.72 -0.82 -9.70
CA ASP A 50 8.67 -0.70 -10.81
C ASP A 50 8.13 -1.38 -12.08
N ALA A 51 7.50 -2.55 -11.95
CA ALA A 51 6.85 -3.26 -13.05
C ALA A 51 5.66 -2.46 -13.62
N ALA A 52 4.81 -1.90 -12.75
CA ALA A 52 3.70 -1.05 -13.16
C ALA A 52 4.18 0.23 -13.88
N VAL A 53 5.14 0.95 -13.30
CA VAL A 53 5.71 2.17 -13.90
C VAL A 53 6.38 1.87 -15.24
N LYS A 54 7.05 0.72 -15.39
CA LYS A 54 7.59 0.28 -16.68
C LYS A 54 6.48 0.11 -17.73
N GLN A 55 5.32 -0.42 -17.35
CA GLN A 55 4.18 -0.56 -18.26
C GLN A 55 3.54 0.79 -18.58
N ALA A 56 3.37 1.68 -17.59
CA ALA A 56 2.87 3.03 -17.80
C ALA A 56 3.74 3.83 -18.79
N LYS A 57 5.07 3.70 -18.67
CA LYS A 57 6.04 4.28 -19.62
C LYS A 57 5.87 3.74 -21.04
N LYS A 58 5.61 2.44 -21.22
CA LYS A 58 5.33 1.84 -22.55
C LYS A 58 4.05 2.35 -23.17
N ILE A 59 3.01 2.57 -22.35
CA ILE A 59 1.73 3.14 -22.78
C ILE A 59 1.89 4.63 -23.12
N GLY A 60 2.89 5.30 -22.55
CA GLY A 60 3.09 6.74 -22.72
C GLY A 60 2.17 7.59 -21.86
N GLN A 61 1.57 7.01 -20.81
CA GLN A 61 0.65 7.70 -19.90
C GLN A 61 1.24 7.75 -18.49
N PRO A 62 1.55 8.95 -17.95
CA PRO A 62 1.97 9.11 -16.57
C PRO A 62 0.87 8.77 -15.57
N MET A 63 1.19 7.99 -14.54
CA MET A 63 0.22 7.48 -13.56
C MET A 63 0.72 7.55 -12.11
N ASN A 64 -0.22 7.44 -11.18
CA ASN A 64 0.03 7.17 -9.77
C ASN A 64 -0.16 5.68 -9.52
N VAL A 65 0.79 5.08 -8.78
CA VAL A 65 0.78 3.65 -8.43
C VAL A 65 0.90 3.53 -6.93
N ALA A 66 -0.08 2.90 -6.30
CA ALA A 66 -0.12 2.65 -4.86
C ALA A 66 -0.13 1.15 -4.59
N VAL A 67 0.63 0.72 -3.57
CA VAL A 67 0.58 -0.63 -3.03
C VAL A 67 0.25 -0.53 -1.54
N VAL A 68 -0.79 -1.27 -1.14
CA VAL A 68 -1.24 -1.36 0.25
C VAL A 68 -1.06 -2.79 0.77
N ASP A 69 -0.94 -2.96 2.09
CA ASP A 69 -0.96 -4.27 2.73
C ASP A 69 -2.37 -4.88 2.76
N PHE A 70 -2.52 -6.09 3.33
CA PHE A 70 -3.82 -6.75 3.45
C PHE A 70 -4.84 -5.94 4.29
N SER A 71 -4.37 -5.06 5.18
CA SER A 71 -5.20 -4.19 6.02
C SER A 71 -5.60 -2.90 5.30
N GLY A 72 -5.16 -2.70 4.05
CA GLY A 72 -5.46 -1.51 3.26
C GLY A 72 -4.62 -0.28 3.62
N HIS A 73 -3.50 -0.46 4.33
CA HIS A 73 -2.57 0.61 4.66
C HIS A 73 -1.43 0.71 3.65
N LEU A 74 -1.04 1.95 3.32
CA LEU A 74 -0.03 2.22 2.31
C LEU A 74 1.33 1.65 2.70
N VAL A 75 1.93 0.87 1.80
CA VAL A 75 3.28 0.32 1.96
C VAL A 75 4.26 1.03 1.03
N ALA A 76 3.86 1.27 -0.21
CA ALA A 76 4.67 1.98 -1.18
C ALA A 76 3.79 2.78 -2.14
N PHE A 77 4.34 3.88 -2.64
CA PHE A 77 3.65 4.77 -3.55
C PHE A 77 4.64 5.41 -4.51
N GLN A 78 4.26 5.52 -5.78
CA GLN A 78 4.99 6.32 -6.76
C GLN A 78 4.05 7.14 -7.62
N ARG A 79 4.32 8.44 -7.68
CA ARG A 79 3.74 9.35 -8.65
C ARG A 79 4.75 9.60 -9.76
N MET A 80 4.38 9.28 -11.00
CA MET A 80 5.18 9.66 -12.16
C MET A 80 5.12 11.17 -12.40
N ASP A 81 6.17 11.72 -13.01
CA ASP A 81 6.16 13.11 -13.45
C ASP A 81 4.99 13.36 -14.41
N ASN A 82 4.30 14.49 -14.24
CA ASN A 82 3.10 14.87 -14.98
C ASN A 82 1.85 13.99 -14.75
N ALA A 83 1.89 13.00 -13.85
CA ALA A 83 0.68 12.31 -13.44
C ALA A 83 -0.24 13.25 -12.65
N TRP A 84 -1.55 13.10 -12.82
CA TRP A 84 -2.54 13.97 -12.18
C TRP A 84 -2.44 13.92 -10.64
N PRO A 85 -2.31 15.07 -9.95
CA PRO A 85 -2.27 15.10 -8.49
C PRO A 85 -3.55 14.56 -7.85
N GLY A 86 -4.72 14.82 -8.43
CA GLY A 86 -5.99 14.28 -7.92
C GLY A 86 -6.09 12.74 -8.00
N SER A 87 -5.29 12.11 -8.87
CA SER A 87 -5.24 10.64 -8.99
C SER A 87 -4.38 9.97 -7.91
N ILE A 88 -3.69 10.73 -7.05
CA ILE A 88 -2.99 10.19 -5.88
C ILE A 88 -3.98 9.44 -4.99
N ASP A 89 -5.04 10.13 -4.55
CA ASP A 89 -6.08 9.55 -3.68
C ASP A 89 -6.83 8.40 -4.37
N VAL A 90 -7.16 8.56 -5.66
CA VAL A 90 -7.83 7.53 -6.45
C VAL A 90 -7.02 6.24 -6.48
N SER A 91 -5.72 6.30 -6.75
CA SER A 91 -4.86 5.10 -6.80
C SER A 91 -4.78 4.40 -5.44
N MET A 92 -4.66 5.14 -4.34
CA MET A 92 -4.65 4.58 -2.98
C MET A 92 -5.99 3.93 -2.63
N LYS A 93 -7.11 4.58 -2.95
CA LYS A 93 -8.46 4.06 -2.69
C LYS A 93 -8.80 2.84 -3.53
N LYS A 94 -8.35 2.77 -4.78
CA LYS A 94 -8.47 1.56 -5.62
C LYS A 94 -7.75 0.37 -4.96
N ALA A 95 -6.51 0.57 -4.50
CA ALA A 95 -5.75 -0.46 -3.81
C ALA A 95 -6.44 -0.88 -2.49
N LYS A 96 -6.84 0.10 -1.67
CA LYS A 96 -7.54 -0.09 -0.39
C LYS A 96 -8.84 -0.88 -0.56
N THR A 97 -9.62 -0.59 -1.60
CA THR A 97 -10.86 -1.31 -1.92
C THR A 97 -10.59 -2.81 -2.08
N CYS A 98 -9.58 -3.18 -2.86
CA CYS A 98 -9.23 -4.60 -3.06
C CYS A 98 -8.79 -5.27 -1.75
N SER A 99 -7.96 -4.63 -0.93
CA SER A 99 -7.53 -5.22 0.34
C SER A 99 -8.68 -5.42 1.32
N LEU A 100 -9.52 -4.39 1.53
CA LEU A 100 -10.59 -4.43 2.52
C LEU A 100 -11.74 -5.36 2.14
N PHE A 101 -11.96 -5.56 0.85
CA PHE A 101 -12.95 -6.54 0.35
C PHE A 101 -12.28 -7.84 -0.12
N TYR A 102 -11.28 -8.32 0.62
CA TYR A 102 -10.71 -9.67 0.48
C TYR A 102 -10.32 -10.07 -0.95
N GLY A 103 -9.83 -9.10 -1.72
CA GLY A 103 -9.29 -9.29 -3.06
C GLY A 103 -10.28 -9.17 -4.21
N PHE A 104 -11.52 -8.74 -3.96
CA PHE A 104 -12.38 -8.29 -5.05
C PHE A 104 -11.69 -7.16 -5.81
N THR A 105 -11.57 -7.31 -7.13
CA THR A 105 -11.07 -6.21 -7.96
C THR A 105 -12.07 -5.05 -7.90
N THR A 106 -11.55 -3.83 -7.96
CA THR A 106 -12.39 -2.63 -8.11
C THR A 106 -13.42 -2.79 -9.24
N ALA A 107 -12.98 -3.25 -10.41
CA ALA A 107 -13.86 -3.51 -11.56
C ALA A 107 -14.99 -4.50 -11.25
N SER A 108 -14.72 -5.56 -10.48
CA SER A 108 -15.75 -6.55 -10.13
C SER A 108 -16.82 -6.04 -9.17
N LEU A 109 -16.52 -4.97 -8.41
CA LEU A 109 -17.49 -4.34 -7.49
C LEU A 109 -18.38 -3.32 -8.20
N TYR A 110 -17.99 -2.84 -9.39
CA TYR A 110 -18.65 -1.74 -10.08
C TYR A 110 -20.17 -1.92 -10.21
N ASN A 111 -20.62 -3.06 -10.75
CA ASN A 111 -22.04 -3.33 -10.98
C ASN A 111 -22.83 -3.46 -9.68
N ALA A 112 -22.23 -4.03 -8.63
CA ALA A 112 -22.89 -4.21 -7.34
C ALA A 112 -23.07 -2.88 -6.59
N ALA A 113 -22.23 -1.88 -6.90
CA ALA A 113 -22.25 -0.55 -6.29
C ALA A 113 -23.19 0.45 -7.00
N GLN A 114 -23.84 0.09 -8.11
CA GLN A 114 -24.70 1.03 -8.85
C GLN A 114 -26.04 1.31 -8.13
N PRO A 115 -26.71 2.44 -8.40
CA PRO A 115 -28.06 2.71 -7.90
C PRO A 115 -29.02 1.53 -8.14
N GLY A 116 -29.66 1.06 -7.06
CA GLY A 116 -30.57 -0.08 -7.11
C GLY A 116 -29.91 -1.47 -7.06
N ALA A 117 -28.58 -1.54 -7.04
CA ALA A 117 -27.85 -2.80 -6.84
C ALA A 117 -27.62 -3.10 -5.34
N PRO A 118 -27.30 -4.35 -4.96
CA PRO A 118 -27.26 -4.78 -3.55
C PRO A 118 -26.24 -4.07 -2.66
N LEU A 119 -25.18 -3.50 -3.25
CA LEU A 119 -24.09 -2.82 -2.52
C LEU A 119 -24.02 -1.33 -2.87
N TYR A 120 -25.14 -0.72 -3.28
CA TYR A 120 -25.20 0.71 -3.57
C TYR A 120 -24.67 1.54 -2.38
N GLY A 121 -23.69 2.42 -2.65
CA GLY A 121 -23.05 3.27 -1.64
C GLY A 121 -21.89 2.61 -0.88
N ILE A 122 -21.44 1.41 -1.29
CA ILE A 122 -20.25 0.77 -0.70
C ILE A 122 -19.00 1.64 -0.82
N GLU A 123 -18.91 2.45 -1.86
CA GLU A 123 -17.84 3.40 -2.12
C GLU A 123 -17.76 4.53 -1.07
N GLU A 124 -18.83 4.78 -0.32
CA GLU A 124 -18.85 5.79 0.76
C GLU A 124 -18.27 5.26 2.09
N THR A 125 -18.07 3.94 2.19
CA THR A 125 -17.50 3.32 3.39
C THR A 125 -16.00 3.63 3.54
N ASN A 126 -15.43 3.37 4.71
CA ASN A 126 -13.98 3.41 4.93
C ASN A 126 -13.28 4.75 4.60
N GLY A 127 -14.03 5.86 4.67
CA GLY A 127 -13.55 7.20 4.32
C GLY A 127 -13.52 7.49 2.82
N GLY A 128 -14.29 6.74 2.04
CA GLY A 128 -14.33 6.82 0.58
C GLY A 128 -13.44 5.77 -0.08
N LEU A 129 -13.98 5.09 -1.07
CA LEU A 129 -13.36 4.03 -1.85
C LEU A 129 -13.63 4.26 -3.35
N ILE A 130 -13.01 3.43 -4.21
CA ILE A 130 -13.17 3.52 -5.66
C ILE A 130 -13.52 2.15 -6.21
N VAL A 131 -14.63 2.06 -6.94
CA VAL A 131 -15.19 0.82 -7.48
C VAL A 131 -15.10 0.72 -9.01
N PHE A 132 -14.36 1.61 -9.67
CA PHE A 132 -14.01 1.45 -11.09
C PHE A 132 -12.58 0.91 -11.24
N GLY A 133 -12.33 0.24 -12.36
CA GLY A 133 -11.11 -0.56 -12.60
C GLY A 133 -9.79 0.16 -12.39
N GLY A 134 -8.77 -0.62 -12.03
CA GLY A 134 -7.39 -0.17 -11.78
C GLY A 134 -6.84 -0.60 -10.42
N GLY A 135 -7.69 -1.13 -9.53
CA GLY A 135 -7.27 -1.83 -8.32
C GLY A 135 -7.34 -3.34 -8.50
N LEU A 136 -6.25 -4.05 -8.14
CA LEU A 136 -6.12 -5.51 -8.23
C LEU A 136 -5.47 -6.10 -6.97
N PRO A 137 -5.86 -7.32 -6.56
CA PRO A 137 -5.22 -8.02 -5.45
C PRO A 137 -3.84 -8.58 -5.81
N ILE A 138 -2.99 -8.76 -4.81
CA ILE A 138 -1.69 -9.43 -4.92
C ILE A 138 -1.69 -10.64 -4.01
N TYR A 139 -1.57 -11.82 -4.61
CA TYR A 139 -1.48 -13.10 -3.91
C TYR A 139 -0.05 -13.63 -3.91
N LYS A 140 0.33 -14.30 -2.83
CA LYS A 140 1.57 -15.09 -2.76
C LYS A 140 1.25 -16.45 -2.16
N LYS A 141 1.45 -17.52 -2.95
CA LYS A 141 1.10 -18.90 -2.58
C LYS A 141 -0.37 -19.03 -2.11
N GLY A 142 -1.28 -18.38 -2.83
CA GLY A 142 -2.73 -18.39 -2.53
C GLY A 142 -3.16 -17.49 -1.36
N ILE A 143 -2.24 -16.82 -0.67
CA ILE A 143 -2.56 -15.89 0.42
C ILE A 143 -2.62 -14.47 -0.13
N LEU A 144 -3.68 -13.74 0.16
CA LEU A 144 -3.78 -12.31 -0.14
C LEU A 144 -2.80 -11.55 0.77
N ILE A 145 -1.76 -10.96 0.21
CA ILE A 145 -0.71 -10.28 0.99
C ILE A 145 -0.75 -8.76 0.85
N ALA A 146 -1.39 -8.26 -0.22
CA ALA A 146 -1.44 -6.86 -0.60
C ALA A 146 -2.46 -6.60 -1.71
N ALA A 147 -2.61 -5.33 -2.08
CA ALA A 147 -3.26 -4.92 -3.31
C ALA A 147 -2.52 -3.76 -3.96
N ILE A 148 -2.64 -3.65 -5.28
CA ILE A 148 -2.17 -2.52 -6.07
C ILE A 148 -3.36 -1.69 -6.56
N GLY A 149 -3.17 -0.38 -6.66
CA GLY A 149 -4.09 0.54 -7.31
C GLY A 149 -3.35 1.50 -8.22
N VAL A 150 -3.87 1.69 -9.43
CA VAL A 150 -3.30 2.56 -10.45
C VAL A 150 -4.34 3.58 -10.92
N SER A 151 -3.91 4.82 -11.09
CA SER A 151 -4.77 5.89 -11.62
C SER A 151 -3.96 6.94 -12.39
N GLY A 152 -4.47 7.29 -13.57
CA GLY A 152 -3.97 8.42 -14.36
C GLY A 152 -4.24 8.30 -15.86
N GLY A 153 -4.69 7.14 -16.34
CA GLY A 153 -5.12 6.96 -17.73
C GLY A 153 -6.62 6.67 -17.84
N THR A 154 -6.98 6.00 -18.94
CA THR A 154 -8.29 5.34 -19.07
C THR A 154 -8.38 4.15 -18.09
N VAL A 155 -9.59 3.71 -17.78
CA VAL A 155 -9.81 2.55 -16.88
C VAL A 155 -9.07 1.31 -17.38
N ASP A 156 -9.08 1.05 -18.69
CA ASP A 156 -8.39 -0.10 -19.28
C ASP A 156 -6.86 0.02 -19.17
N GLN A 157 -6.31 1.23 -19.33
CA GLN A 157 -4.88 1.47 -19.12
C GLN A 157 -4.50 1.29 -17.65
N ASP A 158 -5.30 1.81 -16.72
CA ASP A 158 -5.08 1.63 -15.29
C ASP A 158 -5.06 0.13 -14.92
N VAL A 159 -6.02 -0.65 -15.44
CA VAL A 159 -6.06 -2.11 -15.24
C VAL A 159 -4.85 -2.79 -15.86
N ALA A 160 -4.45 -2.44 -17.09
CA ALA A 160 -3.29 -3.04 -17.75
C ALA A 160 -1.99 -2.76 -17.00
N VAL A 161 -1.82 -1.55 -16.47
CA VAL A 161 -0.66 -1.17 -15.65
C VAL A 161 -0.68 -1.88 -14.30
N ALA A 162 -1.86 -1.97 -13.66
CA ALA A 162 -2.01 -2.71 -12.41
C ALA A 162 -1.66 -4.20 -12.60
N GLN A 163 -2.11 -4.80 -13.71
CA GLN A 163 -1.84 -6.20 -14.06
C GLN A 163 -0.34 -6.46 -14.25
N ALA A 164 0.39 -5.52 -14.85
CA ALA A 164 1.84 -5.61 -14.98
C ALA A 164 2.53 -5.66 -13.60
N GLY A 165 2.03 -4.89 -12.63
CA GLY A 165 2.50 -4.94 -11.25
C GLY A 165 2.22 -6.26 -10.54
N VAL A 166 0.99 -6.77 -10.63
CA VAL A 166 0.59 -8.06 -10.02
C VAL A 166 1.40 -9.23 -10.57
N SER A 167 1.75 -9.19 -11.87
CA SER A 167 2.44 -10.28 -12.56
C SER A 167 3.85 -10.57 -12.03
N VAL A 168 4.40 -9.73 -11.14
CA VAL A 168 5.65 -10.02 -10.39
C VAL A 168 5.52 -11.24 -9.48
N PHE A 169 4.29 -11.59 -9.07
CA PHE A 169 4.00 -12.70 -8.15
C PHE A 169 3.37 -13.92 -8.82
N ASN A 170 3.22 -13.91 -10.14
CA ASN A 170 2.76 -15.04 -10.93
C ASN A 170 3.89 -16.03 -11.26
#